data_AF-A0A1F4C111-F1
#
_entry.id   AF-A0A1F4C111-F1
#
_cell.length_a   1.000
_cell.length_b   1.000
_cell.length_c   1.000
_cell.angle_alpha   90.00
_cell.angle_beta   90.00
_cell.angle_gamma   90.00
#
_symmetry.space_group_name_H-M   'P 1'
#
loop_
_entity.id
_entity.type
_entity.pdbx_description
1 polymer ?
#
loop_
_entity_poly.entity_id
_entity_poly.type
_entity_poly.pdbx_seq_one_letter_code
_entity_poly.pdbx_strand_id
1 'polypeptide(L)'
;MPRSVAEIDSFITMLRVACEDQKINSQLERILSMPDSNRRSFIHTWISDLLIAKAPKDFIAAIACLADDQVAEKAYEVIFKCRRGDRL
;
A
#
# COMPACT_ATOMS: atom_id res chain seq x y z
N MET A 1 -12.18 5.41 17.57
CA MET A 1 -12.20 3.95 17.86
C MET A 1 -11.15 3.31 16.96
N PRO A 2 -10.20 2.51 17.49
CA PRO A 2 -9.05 2.08 16.70
C PRO A 2 -9.53 1.12 15.60
N ARG A 3 -9.14 1.41 14.36
CA ARG A 3 -9.32 0.51 13.21
C ARG A 3 -8.50 -0.74 13.49
N SER A 4 -9.19 -1.83 13.82
CA SER A 4 -8.56 -3.06 14.31
C SER A 4 -7.71 -3.71 13.22
N VAL A 5 -6.75 -4.53 13.65
CA VAL A 5 -5.84 -5.35 12.82
C VAL A 5 -6.55 -6.12 11.69
N ALA A 6 -7.84 -6.42 11.81
CA ALA A 6 -8.63 -7.07 10.76
C ALA A 6 -8.81 -6.21 9.48
N GLU A 7 -8.76 -4.88 9.57
CA GLU A 7 -8.74 -4.01 8.38
C GLU A 7 -7.35 -4.00 7.72
N ILE A 8 -6.28 -4.24 8.51
CA ILE A 8 -4.93 -4.48 8.02
C ILE A 8 -4.88 -5.79 7.21
N ASP A 9 -5.65 -6.82 7.59
CA ASP A 9 -5.72 -8.08 6.83
C ASP A 9 -6.40 -7.93 5.46
N SER A 10 -7.46 -7.12 5.38
CA SER A 10 -8.09 -6.77 4.10
C SER A 10 -7.14 -5.93 3.22
N PHE A 11 -6.34 -5.07 3.84
CA PHE A 11 -5.27 -4.30 3.20
C PHE A 11 -4.13 -5.18 2.68
N ILE A 12 -3.63 -6.13 3.48
CA ILE A 12 -2.65 -7.13 3.04
C ILE A 12 -3.23 -7.98 1.92
N THR A 13 -4.52 -8.32 1.99
CA THR A 13 -5.20 -9.07 0.92
C THR A 13 -5.24 -8.25 -0.37
N MET A 14 -5.50 -6.94 -0.31
CA MET A 14 -5.43 -6.07 -1.48
C MET A 14 -4.00 -5.98 -2.05
N LEU A 15 -2.97 -5.91 -1.21
CA LEU A 15 -1.57 -5.96 -1.65
C LEU A 15 -1.19 -7.34 -2.23
N ARG A 16 -1.76 -8.43 -1.73
CA ARG A 16 -1.60 -9.78 -2.30
C ARG A 16 -2.28 -9.91 -3.65
N VAL A 17 -3.49 -9.37 -3.82
CA VAL A 17 -4.17 -9.30 -5.13
C VAL A 17 -3.38 -8.41 -6.09
N ALA A 18 -2.71 -7.36 -5.59
CA ALA A 18 -1.77 -6.60 -6.39
C ALA A 18 -0.52 -7.41 -6.81
N CYS A 19 -0.18 -8.55 -6.18
CA CYS A 19 0.81 -9.48 -6.75
C CYS A 19 0.27 -10.16 -8.02
N GLU A 20 -1.05 -10.23 -8.23
CA GLU A 20 -1.68 -10.81 -9.42
C GLU A 20 -1.86 -9.79 -10.57
N ASP A 21 -1.86 -8.48 -10.27
CA ASP A 21 -1.90 -7.39 -11.25
C ASP A 21 -0.55 -6.65 -11.35
N GLN A 22 0.18 -6.89 -12.44
CA GLN A 22 1.53 -6.34 -12.66
C GLN A 22 1.58 -4.80 -12.69
N LYS A 23 0.51 -4.13 -13.11
CA LYS A 23 0.46 -2.67 -13.20
C LYS A 23 0.31 -2.05 -11.80
N ILE A 24 -0.57 -2.62 -10.98
CA ILE A 24 -0.75 -2.20 -9.59
C ILE A 24 0.50 -2.53 -8.77
N ASN A 25 1.10 -3.71 -9.00
CA ASN A 25 2.35 -4.12 -8.37
C ASN A 25 3.48 -3.10 -8.60
N SER A 26 3.73 -2.76 -9.87
CA SER A 26 4.82 -1.83 -10.25
C SER A 26 4.63 -0.45 -9.64
N GLN A 27 3.38 0.00 -9.50
CA GLN A 27 3.06 1.28 -8.89
C GLN A 27 3.26 1.25 -7.37
N LEU A 28 2.88 0.16 -6.70
CA LEU A 28 3.13 -0.04 -5.28
C LEU A 28 4.62 -0.17 -4.96
N GLU A 29 5.38 -0.95 -5.74
CA GLU A 29 6.84 -1.05 -5.60
C GLU A 29 7.50 0.33 -5.69
N ARG A 30 7.09 1.15 -6.67
CA ARG A 30 7.63 2.50 -6.85
C ARG A 30 7.35 3.41 -5.65
N ILE A 31 6.21 3.27 -5.00
CA ILE A 31 5.83 4.07 -3.82
C ILE A 31 6.56 3.57 -2.57
N LEU A 32 6.62 2.25 -2.39
CA LEU A 32 7.24 1.62 -1.22
C LEU A 32 8.76 1.70 -1.24
N SER A 33 9.38 1.83 -2.41
CA SER A 33 10.83 2.05 -2.57
C SER A 33 11.27 3.50 -2.37
N MET A 34 10.34 4.44 -2.16
CA MET A 34 10.70 5.82 -1.85
C MET A 34 11.26 5.93 -0.42
N PRO A 35 12.20 6.86 -0.16
CA PRO A 35 12.56 7.25 1.20
C PRO A 35 11.32 7.65 2.00
N ASP A 36 11.28 7.34 3.30
CA ASP A 36 10.08 7.53 4.14
C ASP A 36 9.48 8.94 4.06
N SER A 37 10.32 9.98 4.08
CA SER A 37 9.89 11.38 3.92
C SER A 37 9.17 11.64 2.59
N ASN A 38 9.68 11.04 1.52
CA ASN A 38 9.17 11.22 0.17
C ASN A 38 7.89 10.39 -0.03
N ARG A 39 7.86 9.16 0.50
CA ARG A 39 6.67 8.31 0.53
C ARG A 39 5.53 9.02 1.24
N ARG A 40 5.74 9.50 2.46
CA ARG A 40 4.70 10.22 3.23
C ARG A 40 4.15 11.42 2.47
N SER A 41 5.03 12.24 1.91
CA SER A 41 4.64 13.41 1.12
C SER A 41 3.81 13.01 -0.10
N PHE A 42 4.21 11.97 -0.82
CA PHE A 42 3.47 11.44 -1.95
C PHE A 42 2.10 10.88 -1.55
N ILE A 43 2.02 10.10 -0.47
CA ILE A 43 0.79 9.52 0.05
C ILE A 43 -0.21 10.62 0.44
N HIS A 44 0.24 11.71 1.08
CA HIS A 44 -0.63 12.84 1.42
C HIS A 44 -1.25 13.51 0.19
N THR A 45 -0.44 13.77 -0.84
CA THR A 45 -0.93 14.31 -2.12
C THR A 45 -1.92 13.35 -2.77
N TRP A 46 -1.56 12.06 -2.82
CA TRP A 46 -2.38 11.06 -3.48
C TRP A 46 -3.74 10.84 -2.81
N ILE A 47 -3.79 10.85 -1.46
CA ILE A 47 -5.06 10.80 -0.72
C ILE A 47 -5.94 11.98 -1.09
N SER A 48 -5.36 13.17 -1.21
CA SER A 48 -6.11 14.38 -1.59
C SER A 48 -6.73 14.23 -2.98
N ASP A 49 -5.97 13.71 -3.93
CA ASP A 49 -6.48 13.43 -5.29
C ASP A 49 -7.59 12.38 -5.28
N LEU A 50 -7.45 11.31 -4.49
CA LEU A 50 -8.46 10.25 -4.37
C LEU A 50 -9.76 10.74 -3.73
N LEU A 51 -9.67 11.66 -2.75
CA LEU A 51 -10.84 12.30 -2.16
C LEU A 51 -11.58 13.15 -3.20
N ILE A 52 -10.85 13.92 -4.03
CA ILE A 52 -11.42 14.71 -5.12
C ILE A 52 -12.09 13.79 -6.15
N ALA A 53 -11.43 12.69 -6.50
CA ALA A 53 -11.94 11.68 -7.43
C ALA A 53 -13.09 10.83 -6.87
N LYS A 54 -13.49 11.05 -5.61
CA LYS A 54 -14.52 10.27 -4.90
C LYS A 54 -14.24 8.77 -4.91
N ALA A 55 -12.97 8.40 -4.76
CA ALA A 55 -12.59 6.99 -4.65
C ALA A 55 -13.26 6.32 -3.43
N PRO A 56 -13.43 5.00 -3.44
CA PRO A 56 -14.00 4.28 -2.30
C PRO A 56 -13.24 4.58 -0.99
N LYS A 57 -13.98 4.80 0.10
CA LYS A 57 -13.38 5.20 1.39
C LYS A 57 -12.39 4.17 1.91
N ASP A 58 -12.67 2.88 1.70
CA ASP A 58 -11.82 1.78 2.14
C ASP A 58 -10.50 1.76 1.35
N PHE A 59 -10.54 2.15 0.07
CA PHE A 59 -9.35 2.31 -0.75
C PHE A 59 -8.49 3.49 -0.26
N ILE A 60 -9.10 4.62 0.08
CA ILE A 60 -8.38 5.77 0.63
C ILE A 60 -7.77 5.43 1.99
N ALA A 61 -8.49 4.70 2.84
CA ALA A 61 -7.99 4.24 4.14
C ALA A 61 -6.79 3.31 3.99
N ALA A 62 -6.84 2.39 3.02
CA ALA A 62 -5.72 1.52 2.67
C ALA A 62 -4.47 2.30 2.26
N ILE A 63 -4.61 3.29 1.36
CA ILE A 63 -3.49 4.14 0.96
C ILE A 63 -2.96 4.98 2.14
N ALA A 64 -3.83 5.44 3.03
CA ALA A 64 -3.42 6.18 4.23
C ALA A 64 -2.58 5.36 5.20
N CYS A 65 -2.78 4.03 5.27
CA CYS A 65 -1.94 3.15 6.08
C CYS A 65 -0.47 3.14 5.62
N LEU A 66 -0.17 3.44 4.35
CA LEU A 66 1.21 3.51 3.83
C LEU A 66 1.98 4.76 4.27
N ALA A 67 1.32 5.72 4.92
CA ALA A 67 2.00 6.85 5.57
C ALA A 67 2.69 6.44 6.89
N ASP A 68 2.31 5.31 7.48
CA ASP A 68 2.99 4.73 8.62
C ASP A 68 4.21 3.91 8.15
N ASP A 69 5.38 4.23 8.69
CA ASP A 69 6.64 3.64 8.24
C ASP A 69 6.74 2.14 8.55
N GLN A 70 6.14 1.67 9.65
CA GLN A 70 6.12 0.24 9.99
C GLN A 70 5.18 -0.55 9.08
N VAL A 71 4.04 0.03 8.73
CA VAL A 71 3.11 -0.59 7.78
C VAL A 71 3.71 -0.64 6.39
N ALA A 72 4.36 0.43 5.95
CA ALA A 72 5.04 0.47 4.66
C ALA A 72 6.18 -0.54 4.57
N GLU A 73 6.97 -0.71 5.63
CA GLU A 73 8.02 -1.73 5.66
C GLU A 73 7.44 -3.15 5.55
N LYS A 74 6.36 -3.44 6.28
CA LYS A 74 5.69 -4.75 6.17
C LYS A 74 5.07 -4.98 4.80
N ALA A 75 4.48 -3.94 4.19
CA ALA A 75 3.97 -4.00 2.82
C ALA A 75 5.10 -4.24 1.81
N TYR A 76 6.24 -3.56 1.98
CA TYR A 76 7.44 -3.74 1.15
C TYR A 76 7.96 -5.17 1.25
N GLU A 77 8.09 -5.71 2.47
CA GLU A 77 8.48 -7.10 2.69
C GLU A 77 7.57 -8.08 1.95
N VAL A 78 6.24 -7.92 2.03
CA VAL A 78 5.29 -8.84 1.38
C VAL A 78 5.39 -8.76 -0.15
N ILE A 79 5.43 -7.54 -0.71
CA ILE A 79 5.51 -7.34 -2.17
C ILE A 79 6.85 -7.83 -2.72
N PHE A 80 7.97 -7.53 -2.06
CA PHE A 80 9.29 -8.00 -2.50
C PHE A 80 9.52 -9.49 -2.21
N LYS A 81 8.89 -10.06 -1.17
CA LYS A 81 8.90 -11.51 -0.93
C LYS A 81 8.00 -12.27 -1.92
N CYS A 82 6.91 -11.70 -2.45
CA CYS A 82 6.14 -12.28 -3.58
C CYS A 82 7.11 -12.67 -4.72
N ARG A 83 8.02 -11.78 -5.11
CA ARG A 83 8.96 -12.00 -6.22
C ARG A 83 10.09 -12.99 -5.94
N ARG A 84 10.44 -13.23 -4.67
CA ARG A 84 11.55 -14.12 -4.27
C ARG A 84 11.10 -15.56 -4.00
N GLY A 85 9.81 -15.78 -3.70
CA GLY A 85 9.22 -17.10 -3.46
C GLY A 85 8.79 -17.85 -4.72
N ASP A 86 8.43 -17.15 -5.81
CA ASP A 86 8.01 -17.77 -7.08
C ASP A 86 9.18 -18.16 -8.02
N ARG A 87 10.39 -18.27 -7.48
CA ARG A 87 11.55 -18.86 -8.16
C ARG A 87 12.06 -20.08 -7.41
N LEU A 88 11.20 -21.09 -7.25
CA LEU A 88 11.61 -22.48 -7.02
C LEU A 88 10.73 -23.40 -7.88
#